data_AF-A0A2D5Z4E2-F1
#
_entry.id   AF-A0A2D5Z4E2-F1
#
_cell.length_a   1.000
_cell.length_b   1.000
_cell.length_c   1.000
_cell.angle_alpha   90.00
_cell.angle_beta   90.00
_cell.angle_gamma   90.00
#
_symmetry.space_group_name_H-M   'P 1'
#
loop_
_entity.id
_entity.type
_entity.pdbx_description
1 polymer ?
#
loop_
_entity_poly.entity_id
_entity_poly.type
_entity_poly.pdbx_seq_one_letter_code
_entity_poly.pdbx_strand_id
1 'polypeptide(L)'
;MKHFWLVARIVVAAGGIGYIVWSLQWTDKVAVPADPRVATQFHDRAFAVRSGDETTFRTGGAVTIDLEGEPWAVPAEPWRDPDGRVFERAAEDAQGDGDGPDLRYRFRPGVVTTLKGASVGWLITGLVVLAPIFPLLAARWWLLLRARGLHVGFGKSMKLLLVGNFFNYCMPGTTGGDVIKAYYAASGSDRKADAAMSVVVDRVVGTLGLILVGGAAGLTMWENEVARRITASIWLLAAVLVVGGFVYLSPAVRSALRLEKILAKLPAGGLLSSIDQAVVAYRDHKATIVAAVGLAVLIQCCNISSAVIGGYALGIEHPVRLVATVVPVLLFGAAIPISYQGLGIQEAIGMPLLVQPPLCTANQMIGMLMLYRVYMIAYSLTGSYFVFRGDVRMHPERQEQDSAPSDAAGDEQTRPSEPPMT
;
A
#
# COMPACT_ATOMS: atom_id res chain seq x y z
N MET A 1 2.31 -27.41 5.64
CA MET A 1 2.90 -26.06 5.58
C MET A 1 2.10 -25.05 4.76
N LYS A 2 1.64 -25.34 3.53
CA LYS A 2 0.89 -24.36 2.69
C LYS A 2 -0.43 -23.87 3.32
N HIS A 3 -1.23 -24.77 3.88
CA HIS A 3 -2.49 -24.40 4.55
C HIS A 3 -2.28 -23.56 5.82
N PHE A 4 -1.20 -23.79 6.56
CA PHE A 4 -0.86 -23.00 7.76
C PHE A 4 -0.67 -21.52 7.44
N TRP A 5 0.10 -21.21 6.40
CA TRP A 5 0.33 -19.81 5.98
C TRP A 5 -0.92 -19.15 5.42
N LEU A 6 -1.79 -19.90 4.74
CA LEU A 6 -3.09 -19.40 4.30
C LEU A 6 -3.98 -19.04 5.50
N VAL A 7 -4.10 -19.95 6.47
CA VAL A 7 -4.89 -19.74 7.69
C VAL A 7 -4.34 -18.56 8.49
N ALA A 8 -3.02 -18.48 8.69
CA ALA A 8 -2.39 -17.36 9.39
C ALA A 8 -2.73 -16.01 8.74
N ARG A 9 -2.69 -15.92 7.40
CA ARG A 9 -3.06 -14.69 6.67
C ARG A 9 -4.54 -14.33 6.85
N ILE A 10 -5.44 -15.32 6.80
CA ILE A 10 -6.87 -15.09 7.02
C ILE A 10 -7.13 -14.59 8.44
N VAL A 11 -6.49 -15.20 9.44
CA VAL A 11 -6.61 -14.79 10.85
C VAL A 11 -6.10 -13.37 11.05
N VAL A 12 -4.94 -13.02 10.49
CA VAL A 12 -4.41 -11.64 10.56
C VAL A 12 -5.35 -10.66 9.86
N ALA A 13 -5.87 -10.98 8.68
CA ALA A 13 -6.82 -10.13 7.97
C ALA A 13 -8.12 -9.93 8.76
N ALA A 14 -8.69 -10.99 9.32
CA ALA A 14 -9.88 -10.93 10.16
C ALA A 14 -9.65 -10.11 11.43
N GLY A 15 -8.50 -10.32 12.10
CA GLY A 15 -8.09 -9.51 13.26
C GLY A 15 -7.91 -8.04 12.90
N GLY A 16 -7.33 -7.75 11.73
CA GLY A 16 -7.18 -6.39 11.21
C GLY A 16 -8.51 -5.70 10.94
N ILE A 17 -9.47 -6.40 10.32
CA ILE A 17 -10.83 -5.88 10.11
C ILE A 17 -11.53 -5.65 11.45
N GLY A 18 -11.43 -6.61 12.39
CA GLY A 18 -11.98 -6.47 13.73
C GLY A 18 -11.42 -5.25 14.46
N TYR A 19 -10.11 -5.03 14.38
CA TYR A 19 -9.44 -3.86 14.93
C TYR A 19 -9.95 -2.55 14.32
N ILE A 20 -10.12 -2.50 13.00
CA ILE A 20 -10.67 -1.32 12.29
C ILE A 20 -12.08 -1.04 12.78
N VAL A 21 -12.97 -2.03 12.75
CA VAL A 21 -14.37 -1.90 13.16
C VAL A 21 -14.49 -1.46 14.62
N TRP A 22 -13.64 -1.99 15.49
CA TRP A 22 -13.57 -1.63 16.90
C TRP A 22 -13.06 -0.20 17.13
N SER A 23 -12.15 0.27 16.27
CA SER A 23 -11.55 1.61 16.41
C SER A 23 -12.40 2.73 15.79
N LEU A 24 -13.38 2.40 14.96
CA LEU A 24 -14.28 3.37 14.35
C LEU A 24 -15.31 3.88 15.35
N GLN A 25 -15.55 5.19 15.34
CA GLN A 25 -16.66 5.78 16.06
C GLN A 25 -17.89 5.80 15.15
N TRP A 26 -18.80 4.84 15.36
CA TRP A 26 -19.98 4.64 14.52
C TRP A 26 -21.03 5.73 14.68
N THR A 27 -21.23 6.19 15.91
CA THR A 27 -22.17 7.25 16.28
C THR A 27 -21.44 8.54 16.59
N ASP A 28 -22.15 9.64 16.41
CA ASP A 28 -21.66 10.97 16.74
C ASP A 28 -21.71 11.15 18.26
N LYS A 29 -20.68 11.78 18.82
CA LYS A 29 -20.56 11.93 20.29
C LYS A 29 -20.33 13.38 20.66
N VAL A 30 -20.88 13.80 21.79
CA VAL A 30 -20.59 15.10 22.41
C VAL A 30 -20.04 14.88 23.80
N ALA A 31 -18.84 15.38 24.07
CA ALA A 31 -18.30 15.47 25.42
C ALA A 31 -18.66 16.82 26.02
N VAL A 32 -19.34 16.82 27.16
CA VAL A 32 -19.74 17.99 27.95
C VAL A 32 -19.04 17.99 29.31
N PRO A 33 -18.89 19.12 30.01
CA PRO A 33 -18.40 19.14 31.39
C PRO A 33 -19.28 18.28 32.32
N ALA A 34 -18.69 17.70 33.36
CA ALA A 34 -19.35 16.81 34.32
C ALA A 34 -20.22 17.57 35.35
N ASP A 35 -20.84 18.67 34.94
CA ASP A 35 -21.93 19.32 35.69
C ASP A 35 -23.22 18.52 35.44
N PRO A 36 -23.83 17.93 36.49
CA PRO A 36 -25.05 17.13 36.36
C PRO A 36 -26.18 17.87 35.63
N ARG A 37 -26.27 19.21 35.78
CA ARG A 37 -27.30 20.05 35.14
C ARG A 37 -27.13 20.11 33.63
N VAL A 38 -25.89 20.18 33.17
CA VAL A 38 -25.55 20.20 31.73
C VAL A 38 -25.88 18.86 31.11
N ALA A 39 -25.52 17.76 31.77
CA ALA A 39 -25.87 16.42 31.33
C ALA A 39 -27.40 16.20 31.25
N THR A 40 -28.18 16.75 32.18
CA THR A 40 -29.66 16.65 32.14
C THR A 40 -30.27 17.45 30.99
N GLN A 41 -29.74 18.63 30.65
CA GLN A 41 -30.25 19.42 29.52
C GLN A 41 -30.03 18.75 28.16
N PHE A 42 -28.92 18.03 27.99
CA PHE A 42 -28.70 17.19 26.81
C PHE A 42 -29.56 15.92 26.81
N HIS A 43 -30.04 15.48 27.98
CA HIS A 43 -30.99 14.37 28.07
C HIS A 43 -32.42 14.79 27.71
N ASP A 44 -32.83 16.03 28.05
CA ASP A 44 -34.20 16.53 27.81
C ASP A 44 -34.40 17.13 26.40
N ARG A 45 -33.34 17.66 25.77
CA ARG A 45 -33.35 17.89 24.32
C ARG A 45 -33.29 16.52 23.64
N ALA A 46 -34.03 16.31 22.56
CA ALA A 46 -34.31 15.02 21.88
C ALA A 46 -33.09 14.20 21.35
N PHE A 47 -32.04 14.04 22.13
CA PHE A 47 -30.89 13.19 21.89
C PHE A 47 -31.17 11.89 22.65
N ALA A 48 -31.42 10.80 21.93
CA ALA A 48 -31.73 9.52 22.56
C ALA A 48 -30.50 8.99 23.30
N VAL A 49 -30.39 9.27 24.60
CA VAL A 49 -29.38 8.67 25.48
C VAL A 49 -29.76 7.21 25.67
N ARG A 50 -28.99 6.29 25.08
CA ARG A 50 -29.14 4.87 25.40
C ARG A 50 -28.60 4.62 26.81
N SER A 51 -29.51 4.63 27.79
CA SER A 51 -29.32 4.03 29.10
C SER A 51 -29.12 2.52 28.93
N GLY A 52 -27.88 2.12 28.65
CA GLY A 52 -27.50 0.72 28.45
C GLY A 52 -26.06 0.40 28.87
N ASP A 53 -25.17 1.39 28.87
CA ASP A 53 -23.86 1.31 29.51
C ASP A 53 -23.66 2.57 30.36
N GLU A 54 -23.96 2.47 31.66
CA GLU A 54 -23.43 3.37 32.70
C GLU A 54 -21.89 3.26 32.80
N THR A 55 -21.15 3.18 31.69
CA THR A 55 -19.76 3.58 31.68
C THR A 55 -19.71 5.08 31.47
N THR A 56 -20.15 5.80 32.51
CA THR A 56 -19.68 7.15 32.80
C THR A 56 -18.16 7.05 32.94
N PHE A 57 -17.43 7.20 31.85
CA PHE A 57 -15.99 7.41 31.92
C PHE A 57 -15.77 8.81 32.50
N ARG A 58 -15.88 8.92 33.83
CA ARG A 58 -15.33 10.01 34.64
C ARG A 58 -13.81 10.00 34.47
N THR A 59 -13.34 10.48 33.33
CA THR A 59 -11.93 10.73 33.09
C THR A 59 -11.81 12.24 32.96
N GLY A 60 -11.36 12.91 34.01
CA GLY A 60 -11.07 14.34 34.00
C GLY A 60 -12.27 15.27 33.70
N GLY A 61 -13.26 15.32 34.60
CA GLY A 61 -14.24 16.43 34.61
C GLY A 61 -15.25 16.52 33.46
N ALA A 62 -15.40 15.51 32.58
CA ALA A 62 -16.35 15.52 31.45
C ALA A 62 -17.22 14.24 31.36
N VAL A 63 -18.42 14.38 30.77
CA VAL A 63 -19.39 13.32 30.42
C VAL A 63 -19.54 13.25 28.90
N THR A 64 -19.47 12.04 28.31
CA THR A 64 -19.67 11.84 26.86
C THR A 64 -21.06 11.28 26.59
N ILE A 65 -21.77 11.86 25.63
CA ILE A 65 -23.14 11.53 25.24
C ILE A 65 -23.13 11.07 23.78
N ASP A 66 -23.72 9.90 23.51
CA ASP A 66 -23.90 9.37 22.16
C ASP A 66 -25.18 9.93 21.54
N LEU A 67 -25.10 10.39 20.29
CA LEU A 67 -26.22 10.97 19.55
C LEU A 67 -26.78 9.92 18.58
N GLU A 68 -27.92 9.31 18.93
CA GLU A 68 -28.65 8.36 18.08
C GLU A 68 -29.97 8.96 17.57
N GLY A 69 -30.29 8.72 16.29
CA GLY A 69 -31.55 9.14 15.64
C GLY A 69 -31.48 10.53 14.98
N GLU A 70 -31.49 10.59 13.65
CA GLU A 70 -31.64 11.87 12.94
C GLU A 70 -33.08 12.39 12.97
N PRO A 71 -33.29 13.72 12.99
CA PRO A 71 -32.28 14.77 12.94
C PRO A 71 -31.92 15.29 14.34
N TRP A 72 -30.62 15.33 14.65
CA TRP A 72 -30.10 16.12 15.75
C TRP A 72 -29.19 17.23 15.17
N ALA A 73 -29.34 18.46 15.66
CA ALA A 73 -28.51 19.60 15.24
C ALA A 73 -27.62 19.98 16.42
N VAL A 74 -26.33 19.63 16.36
CA VAL A 74 -25.35 20.22 17.29
C VAL A 74 -25.27 21.71 16.96
N PRO A 75 -25.61 22.62 17.89
CA PRO A 75 -25.65 24.04 17.59
C PRO A 75 -24.28 24.53 17.12
N ALA A 76 -24.18 25.03 15.88
CA ALA A 76 -22.92 25.63 15.41
C ALA A 76 -22.55 26.88 16.21
N GLU A 77 -23.55 27.54 16.79
CA GLU A 77 -23.39 28.72 17.64
C GLU A 77 -23.33 28.37 19.13
N PRO A 78 -22.66 29.20 19.95
CA PRO A 78 -22.69 29.06 21.39
C PRO A 78 -24.14 29.08 21.91
N TRP A 79 -24.51 28.11 22.71
CA TRP A 79 -25.88 28.03 23.25
C TRP A 79 -25.88 28.46 24.72
N ARG A 80 -27.00 29.04 25.17
CA ARG A 80 -27.16 29.47 26.57
C ARG A 80 -28.03 28.49 27.34
N ASP A 81 -27.57 28.12 28.53
CA ASP A 81 -28.38 27.44 29.54
C ASP A 81 -29.40 28.44 30.14
N PRO A 82 -30.59 28.01 30.61
CA PRO A 82 -31.50 28.76 31.49
C PRO A 82 -30.83 29.69 32.52
N ASP A 83 -29.67 29.33 33.06
CA ASP A 83 -28.88 30.15 34.00
C ASP A 83 -28.07 31.29 33.32
N GLY A 84 -28.19 31.47 32.00
CA GLY A 84 -27.46 32.49 31.22
C GLY A 84 -26.01 32.13 30.88
N ARG A 85 -25.54 30.96 31.31
CA ARG A 85 -24.20 30.39 31.02
C ARG A 85 -24.07 30.09 29.53
N VAL A 86 -23.00 30.58 28.89
CA VAL A 86 -22.73 30.39 27.46
C VAL A 86 -21.84 29.17 27.27
N PHE A 87 -22.34 28.19 26.52
CA PHE A 87 -21.59 27.00 26.14
C PHE A 87 -21.01 27.14 24.75
N GLU A 88 -19.68 27.20 24.67
CA GLU A 88 -18.96 27.31 23.41
C GLU A 88 -18.48 25.94 22.94
N ARG A 89 -18.43 25.72 21.63
CA ARG A 89 -17.78 24.53 21.09
C ARG A 89 -16.28 24.65 21.35
N ALA A 90 -15.70 23.66 22.04
CA ALA A 90 -14.25 23.57 22.18
C ALA A 90 -13.63 23.41 20.78
N ALA A 91 -12.57 24.18 20.49
CA ALA A 91 -11.66 23.83 19.40
C ALA A 91 -11.15 22.39 19.61
N GLU A 92 -10.99 21.61 18.53
CA GLU A 92 -10.53 20.21 18.62
C GLU A 92 -9.21 20.09 19.42
N ASP A 93 -8.42 21.17 19.42
CA ASP A 93 -7.08 21.34 19.95
C ASP A 93 -6.99 21.68 21.44
N ALA A 94 -8.11 21.86 22.14
CA ALA A 94 -8.10 22.30 23.54
C ALA A 94 -7.62 21.17 24.48
N GLN A 95 -6.30 21.12 24.73
CA GLN A 95 -5.71 20.26 25.73
C GLN A 95 -5.74 21.01 27.08
N GLY A 96 -6.63 20.58 27.96
CA GLY A 96 -6.73 21.13 29.31
C GLY A 96 -7.53 20.19 30.18
N ASP A 97 -6.85 19.59 31.16
CA ASP A 97 -7.50 19.16 32.40
C ASP A 97 -8.09 20.41 33.08
N GLY A 98 -9.31 20.28 33.60
CA GLY A 98 -10.21 21.39 33.88
C GLY A 98 -9.76 22.34 34.98
N ASP A 99 -9.39 23.55 34.60
CA ASP A 99 -9.32 24.71 35.52
C ASP A 99 -9.57 26.06 34.82
N GLY A 100 -10.13 26.05 33.60
CA GLY A 100 -10.69 27.25 32.93
C GLY A 100 -12.22 27.27 33.11
N PRO A 101 -12.94 28.37 32.78
CA PRO A 101 -14.39 28.45 32.97
C PRO A 101 -15.10 27.42 32.07
N ASP A 102 -15.34 26.23 32.63
CA ASP A 102 -15.68 24.98 31.96
C ASP A 102 -17.15 24.93 31.50
N LEU A 103 -17.42 25.62 30.39
CA LEU A 103 -18.68 25.49 29.63
C LEU A 103 -18.39 25.11 28.17
N ARG A 104 -17.32 24.37 27.90
CA ARG A 104 -16.96 23.98 26.54
C ARG A 104 -17.36 22.54 26.25
N TYR A 105 -18.06 22.30 25.15
CA TYR A 105 -18.41 20.95 24.70
C TYR A 105 -17.59 20.57 23.45
N ARG A 106 -17.19 19.31 23.34
CA ARG A 106 -16.40 18.78 22.21
C ARG A 106 -17.25 17.80 21.40
N PHE A 107 -17.51 18.14 20.15
CA PHE A 107 -18.18 17.26 19.20
C PHE A 107 -17.18 16.34 18.51
N ARG A 108 -17.47 15.04 18.45
CA ARG A 108 -16.71 14.03 17.72
C ARG A 108 -17.62 13.40 16.67
N PRO A 109 -17.40 13.67 15.37
CA PRO A 109 -18.24 13.13 14.31
C PRO A 109 -18.06 11.62 14.19
N GLY A 110 -19.16 10.89 14.04
CA GLY A 110 -19.17 9.50 13.68
C GLY A 110 -18.76 9.28 12.23
N VAL A 111 -18.67 8.03 11.80
CA VAL A 111 -18.20 7.67 10.46
C VAL A 111 -19.05 8.32 9.37
N VAL A 112 -20.38 8.26 9.50
CA VAL A 112 -21.30 8.79 8.48
C VAL A 112 -21.15 10.31 8.36
N THR A 113 -21.11 11.03 9.48
CA THR A 113 -20.94 12.49 9.48
C THR A 113 -19.59 12.90 8.93
N THR A 114 -18.52 12.17 9.27
CA THR A 114 -17.18 12.38 8.72
C THR A 114 -17.16 12.24 7.19
N LEU A 115 -17.84 11.22 6.66
CA LEU A 115 -17.94 10.99 5.22
C LEU A 115 -18.86 12.01 4.51
N LYS A 116 -19.98 12.39 5.13
CA LYS A 116 -20.89 13.44 4.61
C LYS A 116 -20.21 14.81 4.56
N GLY A 117 -19.33 15.10 5.52
CA GLY A 117 -18.54 16.32 5.57
C GLY A 117 -17.38 16.35 4.55
N ALA A 118 -17.18 15.29 3.77
CA ALA A 118 -16.03 15.20 2.90
C ALA A 118 -16.11 16.16 1.70
N SER A 119 -15.03 16.90 1.44
CA SER A 119 -14.96 17.81 0.30
C SER A 119 -14.81 17.05 -1.02
N VAL A 120 -15.82 17.16 -1.89
CA VAL A 120 -15.83 16.53 -3.21
C VAL A 120 -14.66 16.98 -4.07
N GLY A 121 -14.27 18.26 -3.99
CA GLY A 121 -13.13 18.80 -4.73
C GLY A 121 -11.84 18.06 -4.37
N TRP A 122 -11.56 17.92 -3.07
CA TRP A 122 -10.38 17.20 -2.60
C TRP A 122 -10.44 15.71 -2.93
N LEU A 123 -11.61 15.06 -2.86
CA LEU A 123 -11.77 13.66 -3.28
C LEU A 123 -11.37 13.45 -4.74
N ILE A 124 -11.82 14.33 -5.64
CA ILE A 124 -11.48 14.25 -7.07
C ILE A 124 -10.00 14.54 -7.28
N THR A 125 -9.43 15.54 -6.60
CA THR A 125 -8.00 15.83 -6.68
C THR A 125 -7.15 14.64 -6.23
N GLY A 126 -7.51 13.97 -5.13
CA GLY A 126 -6.80 12.80 -4.62
C GLY A 126 -6.81 11.64 -5.61
N LEU A 127 -7.95 11.41 -6.27
CA LEU A 127 -8.11 10.42 -7.33
C LEU A 127 -7.23 10.76 -8.54
N VAL A 128 -7.29 11.99 -9.05
CA VAL A 128 -6.51 12.44 -10.21
C VAL A 128 -5.00 12.40 -9.95
N VAL A 129 -4.55 12.79 -8.75
CA VAL A 129 -3.13 12.74 -8.36
C VAL A 129 -2.60 11.31 -8.28
N LEU A 130 -3.46 10.32 -8.05
CA LEU A 130 -3.08 8.91 -8.07
C LEU A 130 -2.91 8.37 -9.51
N ALA A 131 -3.64 8.92 -10.49
CA ALA A 131 -3.67 8.42 -11.87
C ALA A 131 -2.28 8.21 -12.53
N PRO A 132 -1.29 9.11 -12.35
CA PRO A 132 0.04 8.95 -12.95
C PRO A 132 0.81 7.72 -12.47
N ILE A 133 0.45 7.11 -11.34
CA ILE A 133 1.16 5.92 -10.81
C ILE A 133 1.12 4.77 -11.80
N PHE A 134 0.00 4.55 -12.49
CA PHE A 134 -0.15 3.43 -13.44
C PHE A 134 0.80 3.55 -14.64
N PRO A 135 0.83 4.66 -15.40
CA PRO A 135 1.79 4.82 -16.48
C PRO A 135 3.23 4.89 -15.98
N LEU A 136 3.51 5.42 -14.78
CA LEU A 136 4.85 5.43 -14.19
C LEU A 136 5.34 4.01 -13.84
N LEU A 137 4.48 3.20 -13.21
CA LEU A 137 4.74 1.79 -12.94
C LEU A 137 5.00 1.02 -14.24
N ALA A 138 4.20 1.28 -15.27
CA ALA A 138 4.36 0.66 -16.57
C ALA A 138 5.66 1.10 -17.26
N ALA A 139 6.02 2.39 -17.20
CA ALA A 139 7.24 2.94 -17.77
C ALA A 139 8.47 2.34 -17.10
N ARG A 140 8.44 2.23 -15.77
CA ARG A 140 9.51 1.62 -14.98
C ARG A 140 9.73 0.17 -15.35
N TRP A 141 8.66 -0.62 -15.43
CA TRP A 141 8.78 -2.03 -15.83
C TRP A 141 9.18 -2.19 -17.31
N TRP A 142 8.64 -1.35 -18.19
CA TRP A 142 8.99 -1.31 -19.61
C TRP A 142 10.48 -1.02 -19.82
N LEU A 143 11.05 -0.10 -19.06
CA LEU A 143 12.48 0.20 -19.07
C LEU A 143 13.32 -1.03 -18.67
N LEU A 144 12.89 -1.76 -17.64
CA LEU A 144 13.54 -2.99 -17.19
C LEU A 144 13.46 -4.11 -18.22
N LEU A 145 12.34 -4.25 -18.94
CA LEU A 145 12.19 -5.21 -20.03
C LEU A 145 13.15 -4.90 -21.20
N ARG A 146 13.25 -3.63 -21.60
CA ARG A 146 14.13 -3.23 -22.71
C ARG A 146 15.61 -3.41 -22.41
N ALA A 147 16.03 -3.20 -21.17
CA ALA A 147 17.39 -3.52 -20.73
C ALA A 147 17.73 -5.02 -20.84
N ARG A 148 16.72 -5.89 -20.94
CA ARG A 148 16.89 -7.32 -21.21
C ARG A 148 16.69 -7.67 -22.68
N GLY A 149 16.64 -6.69 -23.59
CA GLY A 149 16.39 -6.93 -25.00
C GLY A 149 14.98 -7.44 -25.32
N LEU A 150 14.04 -7.36 -24.37
CA LEU A 150 12.64 -7.64 -24.60
C LEU A 150 11.98 -6.40 -25.21
N HIS A 151 11.83 -6.41 -26.53
CA HIS A 151 11.29 -5.29 -27.31
C HIS A 151 9.76 -5.30 -27.30
N VAL A 152 9.17 -4.97 -26.15
CA VAL A 152 7.73 -4.85 -26.01
C VAL A 152 7.31 -3.39 -26.08
N GLY A 153 6.18 -3.10 -26.74
CA GLY A 153 5.59 -1.76 -26.74
C GLY A 153 5.11 -1.32 -25.35
N PHE A 154 5.18 -0.03 -25.06
CA PHE A 154 4.73 0.54 -23.78
C PHE A 154 3.26 0.18 -23.46
N GLY A 155 2.36 0.29 -24.45
CA GLY A 155 0.93 0.00 -24.26
C GLY A 155 0.63 -1.44 -23.84
N LYS A 156 1.39 -2.42 -24.35
CA LYS A 156 1.27 -3.82 -23.92
C LYS A 156 1.75 -4.01 -22.47
N SER A 157 2.84 -3.34 -22.11
CA SER A 157 3.38 -3.36 -20.74
C SER A 157 2.40 -2.73 -19.75
N MET A 158 1.80 -1.60 -20.13
CA MET A 158 0.74 -0.91 -19.37
C MET A 158 -0.50 -1.78 -19.19
N LYS A 159 -0.98 -2.40 -20.27
CA LYS A 159 -2.13 -3.32 -20.21
C LYS A 159 -1.90 -4.46 -19.24
N LEU A 160 -0.77 -5.15 -19.38
CA LEU A 160 -0.43 -6.29 -18.52
C LEU A 160 -0.18 -5.84 -17.07
N LEU A 161 0.32 -4.62 -16.85
CA LEU A 161 0.43 -4.04 -15.52
C LEU A 161 -0.94 -3.79 -14.88
N LEU A 162 -1.90 -3.23 -15.61
CA LEU A 162 -3.26 -3.01 -15.13
C LEU A 162 -3.95 -4.33 -14.80
N VAL A 163 -3.80 -5.35 -15.65
CA VAL A 163 -4.30 -6.71 -15.39
C VAL A 163 -3.66 -7.29 -14.11
N GLY A 164 -2.34 -7.19 -13.96
CA GLY A 164 -1.65 -7.63 -12.75
C GLY A 164 -2.18 -6.90 -11.50
N ASN A 165 -2.38 -5.58 -11.58
CA ASN A 165 -2.89 -4.81 -10.46
C ASN A 165 -4.33 -5.18 -10.08
N PHE A 166 -5.21 -5.39 -11.08
CA PHE A 166 -6.55 -5.94 -10.86
C PHE A 166 -6.51 -7.22 -10.02
N PHE A 167 -5.66 -8.17 -10.41
CA PHE A 167 -5.51 -9.42 -9.68
C PHE A 167 -4.92 -9.26 -8.28
N ASN A 168 -4.03 -8.29 -8.05
CA ASN A 168 -3.53 -7.97 -6.70
C ASN A 168 -4.64 -7.46 -5.75
N TYR A 169 -5.68 -6.82 -6.29
CA TYR A 169 -6.83 -6.32 -5.51
C TYR A 169 -8.02 -7.29 -5.46
N CYS A 170 -8.00 -8.39 -6.24
CA CYS A 170 -9.04 -9.43 -6.22
C CYS A 170 -8.60 -10.73 -5.55
N MET A 171 -7.30 -11.08 -5.57
CA MET A 171 -6.80 -12.32 -4.98
C MET A 171 -6.27 -12.12 -3.57
N PRO A 172 -6.51 -13.07 -2.64
CA PRO A 172 -5.95 -13.02 -1.29
C PRO A 172 -4.41 -13.08 -1.33
N GLY A 173 -3.78 -11.92 -1.20
CA GLY A 173 -2.33 -11.73 -1.14
C GLY A 173 -1.82 -10.68 -2.12
N THR A 174 -0.75 -9.98 -1.78
CA THR A 174 -0.22 -8.83 -2.53
C THR A 174 0.63 -9.19 -3.76
N THR A 175 0.81 -10.50 -4.01
CA THR A 175 1.76 -11.04 -5.00
C THR A 175 1.09 -11.85 -6.11
N GLY A 176 -0.22 -12.12 -6.02
CA GLY A 176 -0.92 -12.96 -7.00
C GLY A 176 -0.90 -12.37 -8.41
N GLY A 177 -1.05 -11.05 -8.51
CA GLY A 177 -0.97 -10.32 -9.77
C GLY A 177 0.42 -10.30 -10.39
N ASP A 178 1.48 -10.39 -9.59
CA ASP A 178 2.85 -10.50 -10.12
C ASP A 178 3.11 -11.84 -10.79
N VAL A 179 2.53 -12.90 -10.24
CA VAL A 179 2.63 -14.24 -10.85
C VAL A 179 1.98 -14.23 -12.22
N ILE A 180 0.80 -13.61 -12.33
CA ILE A 180 0.09 -13.44 -13.60
C ILE A 180 0.90 -12.57 -14.57
N LYS A 181 1.42 -11.43 -14.09
CA LYS A 181 2.30 -10.55 -14.86
C LYS A 181 3.53 -11.29 -15.38
N ALA A 182 4.20 -12.09 -14.55
CA ALA A 182 5.37 -12.88 -14.92
C ALA A 182 5.01 -14.00 -15.91
N TYR A 183 3.88 -14.69 -15.70
CA TYR A 183 3.39 -15.73 -16.60
C TYR A 183 3.13 -15.19 -18.00
N TYR A 184 2.35 -14.11 -18.13
CA TYR A 184 2.02 -13.54 -19.44
C TYR A 184 3.20 -12.81 -20.10
N ALA A 185 4.13 -12.26 -19.32
CA ALA A 185 5.37 -11.72 -19.86
C ALA A 185 6.29 -12.83 -20.43
N ALA A 186 6.34 -13.99 -19.77
CA ALA A 186 7.12 -15.13 -20.24
C ALA A 186 6.41 -15.92 -21.36
N SER A 187 5.09 -15.93 -21.38
CA SER A 187 4.31 -16.66 -22.38
C SER A 187 4.54 -16.09 -23.79
N GLY A 188 4.99 -16.95 -24.71
CA GLY A 188 5.33 -16.57 -26.08
C GLY A 188 6.65 -15.82 -26.25
N SER A 189 7.43 -15.63 -25.17
CA SER A 189 8.78 -15.07 -25.26
C SER A 189 9.81 -16.16 -25.51
N ASP A 190 10.78 -15.91 -26.40
CA ASP A 190 11.98 -16.76 -26.53
C ASP A 190 12.89 -16.66 -25.30
N ARG A 191 12.70 -15.63 -24.48
CA ARG A 191 13.50 -15.32 -23.28
C ARG A 191 12.64 -15.35 -22.02
N LYS A 192 11.95 -16.47 -21.80
CA LYS A 192 11.00 -16.67 -20.68
C LYS A 192 11.58 -16.33 -19.31
N ALA A 193 12.81 -16.79 -19.04
CA ALA A 193 13.50 -16.53 -17.79
C ALA A 193 13.75 -15.03 -17.57
N ASP A 194 14.21 -14.31 -18.61
CA ASP A 194 14.43 -12.87 -18.53
C ASP A 194 13.14 -12.10 -18.29
N ALA A 195 12.04 -12.50 -18.94
CA ALA A 195 10.73 -11.88 -18.76
C ALA A 195 10.20 -12.06 -17.33
N ALA A 196 10.27 -13.27 -16.78
CA ALA A 196 9.88 -13.54 -15.40
C ALA A 196 10.77 -12.79 -14.40
N MET A 197 12.09 -12.78 -14.61
CA MET A 197 13.03 -12.09 -13.74
C MET A 197 12.85 -10.57 -13.76
N SER A 198 12.40 -9.99 -14.88
CA SER A 198 12.09 -8.55 -14.95
C SER A 198 11.03 -8.12 -13.93
N VAL A 199 10.06 -8.99 -13.61
CA VAL A 199 9.00 -8.72 -12.62
C VAL A 199 9.55 -8.74 -11.20
N VAL A 200 10.47 -9.67 -10.92
CA VAL A 200 11.17 -9.73 -9.62
C VAL A 200 12.00 -8.48 -9.42
N VAL A 201 12.77 -8.06 -10.43
CA VAL A 201 13.58 -6.83 -10.37
C VAL A 201 12.69 -5.59 -10.24
N ASP A 202 11.57 -5.53 -10.95
CA ASP A 202 10.57 -4.46 -10.81
C ASP A 202 10.03 -4.33 -9.39
N ARG A 203 9.82 -5.47 -8.70
CA ARG A 203 9.43 -5.50 -7.29
C ARG A 203 10.55 -5.02 -6.37
N VAL A 204 11.78 -5.52 -6.54
CA VAL A 204 12.95 -5.06 -5.76
C VAL A 204 13.16 -3.55 -5.89
N VAL A 205 13.16 -3.03 -7.11
CA VAL A 205 13.29 -1.58 -7.38
C VAL A 205 12.14 -0.80 -6.73
N GLY A 206 10.94 -1.39 -6.64
CA GLY A 206 9.77 -0.74 -6.02
C GLY A 206 9.92 -0.63 -4.51
N THR A 207 10.39 -1.71 -3.90
CA THR A 207 10.75 -1.75 -2.47
C THR A 207 11.89 -0.79 -2.17
N LEU A 208 12.90 -0.65 -3.04
CA LEU A 208 13.96 0.35 -2.87
C LEU A 208 13.41 1.77 -2.87
N GLY A 209 12.51 2.11 -3.80
CA GLY A 209 11.83 3.41 -3.78
C GLY A 209 11.09 3.67 -2.46
N LEU A 210 10.39 2.64 -1.95
CA LEU A 210 9.70 2.73 -0.66
C LEU A 210 10.64 2.90 0.53
N ILE A 211 11.76 2.18 0.55
CA ILE A 211 12.80 2.28 1.58
C ILE A 211 13.43 3.69 1.56
N LEU A 212 13.72 4.24 0.38
CA LEU A 212 14.33 5.56 0.26
C LEU A 212 13.39 6.65 0.78
N VAL A 213 12.14 6.65 0.31
CA VAL A 213 11.17 7.68 0.74
C VAL A 213 10.77 7.47 2.20
N GLY A 214 10.44 6.24 2.61
CA GLY A 214 10.04 5.92 3.98
C GLY A 214 11.16 6.05 5.01
N GLY A 215 12.38 5.65 4.65
CA GLY A 215 13.56 5.78 5.50
C GLY A 215 13.98 7.23 5.68
N ALA A 216 13.98 8.04 4.62
CA ALA A 216 14.28 9.47 4.70
C ALA A 216 13.22 10.23 5.50
N ALA A 217 11.93 9.93 5.25
CA ALA A 217 10.81 10.42 6.02
C ALA A 217 10.99 10.10 7.52
N GLY A 218 11.16 8.83 7.86
CA GLY A 218 11.27 8.37 9.24
C GLY A 218 12.34 9.08 10.10
N LEU A 219 13.44 9.52 9.48
CA LEU A 219 14.51 10.24 10.19
C LEU A 219 14.04 11.58 10.78
N THR A 220 13.01 12.21 10.23
CA THR A 220 12.50 13.49 10.76
C THR A 220 11.59 13.32 11.98
N MET A 221 11.30 12.09 12.41
CA MET A 221 10.46 11.74 13.56
C MET A 221 11.20 10.89 14.60
N TRP A 222 12.52 11.06 14.71
CA TRP A 222 13.35 10.26 15.60
C TRP A 222 12.97 10.34 17.08
N GLU A 223 12.32 11.43 17.49
CA GLU A 223 11.83 11.64 18.86
C GLU A 223 10.63 10.74 19.21
N ASN A 224 9.82 10.35 18.22
CA ASN A 224 8.69 9.44 18.45
C ASN A 224 9.20 7.99 18.49
N GLU A 225 8.96 7.29 19.59
CA GLU A 225 9.48 5.94 19.81
C GLU A 225 9.01 4.94 18.74
N VAL A 226 7.72 4.98 18.37
CA VAL A 226 7.14 4.08 17.38
C VAL A 226 7.73 4.36 16.00
N ALA A 227 7.79 5.64 15.59
CA ALA A 227 8.38 6.04 14.32
C ALA A 227 9.86 5.64 14.23
N ARG A 228 10.63 5.87 15.30
CA ARG A 228 12.04 5.47 15.39
C ARG A 228 12.23 3.97 15.22
N ARG A 229 11.43 3.12 15.88
CA ARG A 229 11.52 1.65 15.74
C ARG A 229 11.25 1.19 14.32
N ILE A 230 10.23 1.75 13.67
CA ILE A 230 9.90 1.38 12.29
C ILE A 230 10.98 1.88 11.32
N THR A 231 11.46 3.10 11.52
CA THR A 231 12.53 3.71 10.71
C THR A 231 13.83 2.92 10.84
N ALA A 232 14.21 2.52 12.05
CA ALA A 232 15.34 1.65 12.29
C ALA A 232 15.17 0.30 11.57
N SER A 233 13.95 -0.27 11.55
CA SER A 233 13.66 -1.51 10.83
C SER A 233 13.78 -1.35 9.30
N ILE A 234 13.34 -0.20 8.76
CA ILE A 234 13.50 0.15 7.33
C ILE A 234 14.98 0.24 6.98
N TRP A 235 15.77 0.96 7.77
CA TRP A 235 17.21 1.11 7.54
C TRP A 235 17.99 -0.19 7.78
N LEU A 236 17.56 -1.02 8.73
CA LEU A 236 18.12 -2.36 8.92
C LEU A 236 17.87 -3.23 7.68
N LEU A 237 16.65 -3.22 7.13
CA LEU A 237 16.35 -3.91 5.88
C LEU A 237 17.20 -3.36 4.72
N ALA A 238 17.33 -2.03 4.61
CA ALA A 238 18.19 -1.39 3.63
C ALA A 238 19.65 -1.86 3.76
N ALA A 239 20.18 -1.88 4.99
CA ALA A 239 21.53 -2.36 5.28
C ALA A 239 21.69 -3.84 4.93
N VAL A 240 20.72 -4.70 5.27
CA VAL A 240 20.73 -6.12 4.88
C VAL A 240 20.73 -6.29 3.36
N LEU A 241 19.94 -5.50 2.62
CA LEU A 241 19.92 -5.55 1.16
C LEU A 241 21.25 -5.07 0.54
N VAL A 242 21.84 -4.00 1.08
CA VAL A 242 23.12 -3.47 0.59
C VAL A 242 24.28 -4.39 0.95
N VAL A 243 24.40 -4.81 2.20
CA VAL A 243 25.46 -5.73 2.67
C VAL A 243 25.29 -7.10 2.02
N GLY A 244 24.07 -7.63 1.98
CA GLY A 244 23.77 -8.88 1.28
C GLY A 244 24.12 -8.79 -0.19
N GLY A 245 23.74 -7.70 -0.87
CA GLY A 245 24.13 -7.43 -2.25
C GLY A 245 25.65 -7.36 -2.44
N PHE A 246 26.37 -6.65 -1.56
CA PHE A 246 27.83 -6.52 -1.61
C PHE A 246 28.56 -7.84 -1.36
N VAL A 247 28.18 -8.58 -0.31
CA VAL A 247 28.71 -9.91 0.02
C VAL A 247 28.51 -10.88 -1.14
N TYR A 248 27.35 -10.80 -1.80
CA TYR A 248 26.99 -11.63 -2.93
C TYR A 248 27.76 -11.28 -4.21
N LEU A 249 27.88 -9.98 -4.50
CA LEU A 249 28.53 -9.45 -5.70
C LEU A 249 30.06 -9.52 -5.65
N SER A 250 30.67 -9.52 -4.46
CA SER A 250 32.12 -9.52 -4.30
C SER A 250 32.70 -10.94 -4.45
N PRO A 251 33.50 -11.23 -5.50
CA PRO A 251 34.05 -12.57 -5.72
C PRO A 251 34.97 -13.03 -4.58
N ALA A 252 35.72 -12.08 -3.99
CA ALA A 252 36.62 -12.34 -2.87
C ALA A 252 35.85 -12.75 -1.60
N VAL A 253 34.75 -12.06 -1.30
CA VAL A 253 33.92 -12.33 -0.12
C VAL A 253 33.10 -13.62 -0.31
N ARG A 254 32.56 -13.84 -1.52
CA ARG A 254 31.84 -15.07 -1.89
C ARG A 254 32.72 -16.32 -1.71
N SER A 255 33.97 -16.24 -2.15
CA SER A 255 34.96 -17.32 -1.99
C SER A 255 35.39 -17.50 -0.53
N ALA A 256 35.68 -16.41 0.18
CA ALA A 256 36.11 -16.45 1.58
C ALA A 256 35.04 -17.03 2.53
N LEU A 257 33.78 -16.65 2.34
CA LEU A 257 32.65 -17.15 3.14
C LEU A 257 32.11 -18.51 2.65
N ARG A 258 32.70 -19.09 1.60
CA ARG A 258 32.23 -20.32 0.95
C ARG A 258 30.73 -20.29 0.69
N LEU A 259 30.24 -19.14 0.22
CA LEU A 259 28.81 -18.86 0.08
C LEU A 259 28.13 -19.99 -0.71
N GLU A 260 28.79 -20.52 -1.74
CA GLU A 260 28.33 -21.62 -2.59
C GLU A 260 27.95 -22.90 -1.81
N LYS A 261 28.67 -23.24 -0.74
CA LYS A 261 28.35 -24.39 0.12
C LYS A 261 27.20 -24.13 1.08
N ILE A 262 27.02 -22.89 1.53
CA ILE A 262 25.92 -22.47 2.42
C ILE A 262 24.63 -22.37 1.60
N LEU A 263 24.75 -21.80 0.40
CA LEU A 263 23.71 -21.65 -0.60
C LEU A 263 23.15 -22.98 -1.09
N ALA A 264 24.01 -23.97 -1.31
CA ALA A 264 23.60 -25.33 -1.67
C ALA A 264 22.83 -26.07 -0.56
N LYS A 265 22.92 -25.62 0.70
CA LYS A 265 22.24 -26.22 1.86
C LYS A 265 20.95 -25.52 2.26
N LEU A 266 20.68 -24.33 1.73
CA LEU A 266 19.43 -23.61 2.01
C LEU A 266 18.31 -24.12 1.08
N PRO A 267 17.08 -24.34 1.59
CA PRO A 267 15.92 -24.67 0.76
C PRO A 267 15.50 -23.51 -0.20
N ALA A 268 16.26 -22.42 -0.23
CA ALA A 268 16.08 -21.22 -1.05
C ALA A 268 16.94 -21.21 -2.34
N GLY A 269 17.55 -22.34 -2.74
CA GLY A 269 18.43 -22.41 -3.91
C GLY A 269 17.82 -21.85 -5.21
N GLY A 270 16.51 -21.97 -5.40
CA GLY A 270 15.79 -21.37 -6.53
C GLY A 270 15.65 -19.84 -6.46
N LEU A 271 15.51 -19.27 -5.27
CA LEU A 271 15.44 -17.80 -5.10
C LEU A 271 16.82 -17.16 -5.34
N LEU A 272 17.88 -17.85 -4.92
CA LEU A 272 19.25 -17.38 -5.08
C LEU A 272 19.76 -17.51 -6.51
N SER A 273 19.41 -18.58 -7.24
CA SER A 273 19.69 -18.63 -8.67
C SER A 273 18.96 -17.54 -9.45
N SER A 274 17.72 -17.20 -9.07
CA SER A 274 16.99 -16.05 -9.60
C SER A 274 17.69 -14.73 -9.28
N ILE A 275 18.21 -14.53 -8.06
CA ILE A 275 18.96 -13.33 -7.70
C ILE A 275 20.29 -13.24 -8.48
N ASP A 276 21.02 -14.35 -8.65
CA ASP A 276 22.25 -14.41 -9.48
C ASP A 276 21.93 -14.00 -10.92
N GLN A 277 20.86 -14.55 -11.49
CA GLN A 277 20.40 -14.19 -12.83
C GLN A 277 20.00 -12.72 -12.93
N ALA A 278 19.27 -12.16 -11.94
CA ALA A 278 18.91 -10.74 -11.92
C ALA A 278 20.13 -9.82 -11.83
N VAL A 279 21.07 -10.15 -10.96
CA VAL A 279 22.28 -9.35 -10.73
C VAL A 279 23.15 -9.32 -11.98
N VAL A 280 23.42 -10.49 -12.57
CA VAL A 280 24.16 -10.59 -13.84
C VAL A 280 23.41 -9.90 -14.96
N ALA A 281 22.08 -10.03 -15.00
CA ALA A 281 21.23 -9.50 -16.05
C ALA A 281 21.22 -7.96 -16.15
N TYR A 282 21.39 -7.26 -15.03
CA TYR A 282 21.27 -5.79 -14.98
C TYR A 282 22.57 -5.07 -14.61
N ARG A 283 23.68 -5.79 -14.35
CA ARG A 283 24.97 -5.19 -13.93
C ARG A 283 25.50 -4.10 -14.88
N ASP A 284 25.29 -4.29 -16.18
CA ASP A 284 25.80 -3.39 -17.23
C ASP A 284 24.80 -2.28 -17.59
N HIS A 285 23.61 -2.27 -16.95
CA HIS A 285 22.51 -1.35 -17.23
C HIS A 285 22.29 -0.34 -16.08
N LYS A 286 23.37 0.27 -15.58
CA LYS A 286 23.33 1.17 -14.41
C LYS A 286 22.36 2.35 -14.59
N ALA A 287 22.37 2.98 -15.77
CA ALA A 287 21.46 4.09 -16.08
C ALA A 287 19.98 3.68 -16.02
N THR A 288 19.65 2.49 -16.52
CA THR A 288 18.31 1.89 -16.45
C THR A 288 17.88 1.69 -15.00
N ILE A 289 18.76 1.15 -14.15
CA ILE A 289 18.44 0.94 -12.73
C ILE A 289 18.24 2.27 -12.00
N VAL A 290 19.11 3.26 -12.22
CA VAL A 290 18.96 4.60 -11.61
C VAL A 290 17.66 5.25 -12.04
N ALA A 291 17.32 5.22 -13.33
CA ALA A 291 16.05 5.75 -13.83
C ALA A 291 14.85 4.98 -13.27
N ALA A 292 14.94 3.65 -13.13
CA ALA A 292 13.87 2.84 -12.54
C ALA A 292 13.68 3.14 -11.04
N VAL A 293 14.75 3.39 -10.29
CA VAL A 293 14.69 3.86 -8.90
C VAL A 293 14.10 5.26 -8.81
N GLY A 294 14.50 6.18 -9.70
CA GLY A 294 13.92 7.52 -9.78
C GLY A 294 12.41 7.49 -10.03
N LEU A 295 11.95 6.64 -10.96
CA LEU A 295 10.52 6.39 -11.18
C LEU A 295 9.85 5.77 -9.94
N ALA A 296 10.51 4.86 -9.23
CA ALA A 296 9.98 4.27 -8.00
C ALA A 296 9.78 5.33 -6.90
N VAL A 297 10.74 6.25 -6.72
CA VAL A 297 10.61 7.38 -5.80
C VAL A 297 9.43 8.26 -6.19
N LEU A 298 9.31 8.62 -7.47
CA LEU A 298 8.20 9.44 -7.97
C LEU A 298 6.84 8.77 -7.74
N ILE A 299 6.75 7.45 -7.96
CA ILE A 299 5.54 6.67 -7.65
C ILE A 299 5.18 6.77 -6.17
N GLN A 300 6.16 6.66 -5.27
CA GLN A 300 5.88 6.82 -3.83
C GLN A 300 5.43 8.24 -3.49
N CYS A 301 6.04 9.27 -4.08
CA CYS A 301 5.57 10.65 -3.92
C CYS A 301 4.10 10.79 -4.34
N CYS A 302 3.68 10.20 -5.47
CA CYS A 302 2.28 10.20 -5.89
C CYS A 302 1.37 9.46 -4.89
N ASN A 303 1.79 8.30 -4.37
CA ASN A 303 1.01 7.55 -3.37
C ASN A 303 0.78 8.38 -2.11
N ILE A 304 1.86 9.01 -1.62
CA ILE A 304 1.83 9.87 -0.44
C ILE A 304 0.91 11.05 -0.68
N SER A 305 1.09 11.79 -1.78
CA SER A 305 0.27 12.95 -2.12
C SER A 305 -1.22 12.59 -2.23
N SER A 306 -1.56 11.47 -2.87
CA SER A 306 -2.96 11.04 -3.01
C SER A 306 -3.60 10.70 -1.65
N ALA A 307 -2.90 9.92 -0.80
CA ALA A 307 -3.39 9.59 0.53
C ALA A 307 -3.64 10.85 1.36
N VAL A 308 -2.73 11.81 1.29
CA VAL A 308 -2.78 13.08 2.01
C VAL A 308 -3.94 13.95 1.56
N ILE A 309 -4.16 14.01 0.26
CA ILE A 309 -5.31 14.72 -0.30
C ILE A 309 -6.63 14.06 0.12
N GLY A 310 -6.64 12.72 0.26
CA GLY A 310 -7.75 12.01 0.91
C GLY A 310 -7.96 12.43 2.37
N GLY A 311 -6.90 12.75 3.10
CA GLY A 311 -6.98 13.28 4.46
C GLY A 311 -7.61 14.68 4.50
N TYR A 312 -7.18 15.58 3.61
CA TYR A 312 -7.82 16.90 3.45
C TYR A 312 -9.30 16.80 3.10
N ALA A 313 -9.66 15.82 2.26
CA ALA A 313 -11.04 15.59 1.93
C ALA A 313 -11.88 15.30 3.19
N LEU A 314 -11.31 14.71 4.23
CA LEU A 314 -11.97 14.37 5.49
C LEU A 314 -11.77 15.42 6.60
N GLY A 315 -11.21 16.59 6.28
CA GLY A 315 -11.01 17.68 7.24
C GLY A 315 -9.79 17.52 8.14
N ILE A 316 -8.77 16.76 7.73
CA ILE A 316 -7.47 16.76 8.44
C ILE A 316 -6.73 18.07 8.13
N GLU A 317 -6.52 18.92 9.13
CA GLU A 317 -6.01 20.29 8.96
C GLU A 317 -4.47 20.43 9.09
N HIS A 318 -3.75 19.38 9.54
CA HIS A 318 -2.31 19.46 9.85
C HIS A 318 -1.41 18.81 8.78
N PRO A 319 -0.94 19.53 7.75
CA PRO A 319 -0.76 18.90 6.44
C PRO A 319 0.65 18.69 5.92
N VAL A 320 1.70 18.85 6.73
CA VAL A 320 3.08 18.73 6.20
C VAL A 320 3.88 17.65 6.91
N ARG A 321 3.78 17.56 8.24
CA ARG A 321 4.41 16.48 9.03
C ARG A 321 3.69 15.13 8.91
N LEU A 322 2.35 15.15 8.88
CA LEU A 322 1.53 13.95 8.61
C LEU A 322 1.89 13.33 7.25
N VAL A 323 2.05 14.22 6.28
CA VAL A 323 2.16 13.97 4.84
C VAL A 323 3.52 13.46 4.43
N ALA A 324 4.58 14.18 4.81
CA ALA A 324 5.93 13.84 4.41
C ALA A 324 6.51 12.69 5.23
N THR A 325 5.97 12.42 6.43
CA THR A 325 6.70 11.64 7.42
C THR A 325 6.02 10.34 7.85
N VAL A 326 4.70 10.37 8.08
CA VAL A 326 3.99 9.19 8.61
C VAL A 326 3.44 8.31 7.51
N VAL A 327 2.82 8.90 6.47
CA VAL A 327 2.26 8.13 5.35
C VAL A 327 3.28 7.18 4.69
N PRO A 328 4.53 7.58 4.41
CA PRO A 328 5.54 6.65 3.88
C PRO A 328 5.78 5.43 4.78
N VAL A 329 5.77 5.63 6.10
CA VAL A 329 5.92 4.58 7.12
C VAL A 329 4.70 3.65 7.12
N LEU A 330 3.49 4.20 6.98
CA LEU A 330 2.27 3.41 6.82
C LEU A 330 2.30 2.58 5.54
N LEU A 331 2.73 3.16 4.42
CA LEU A 331 2.89 2.43 3.15
C LEU A 331 3.95 1.33 3.24
N PHE A 332 5.03 1.53 4.01
CA PHE A 332 6.00 0.49 4.31
C PHE A 332 5.38 -0.67 5.09
N GLY A 333 4.60 -0.38 6.14
CA GLY A 333 3.85 -1.40 6.88
C GLY A 333 2.93 -2.23 5.98
N ALA A 334 2.30 -1.60 4.99
CA ALA A 334 1.43 -2.27 4.02
C ALA A 334 2.16 -3.16 3.02
N ALA A 335 3.43 -2.86 2.73
CA ALA A 335 4.24 -3.64 1.79
C ALA A 335 4.61 -5.02 2.35
N ILE A 336 4.50 -5.21 3.67
CA ILE A 336 4.78 -6.48 4.31
C ILE A 336 3.62 -7.46 4.00
N PRO A 337 3.87 -8.60 3.31
CA PRO A 337 2.83 -9.49 2.80
C PRO A 337 2.26 -10.43 3.88
N ILE A 338 2.00 -9.88 5.07
CA ILE A 338 1.39 -10.59 6.21
C ILE A 338 -0.13 -10.37 6.21
N SER A 339 -0.61 -9.18 5.81
CA SER A 339 -2.04 -8.89 5.69
C SER A 339 -2.45 -8.51 4.26
N TYR A 340 -3.76 -8.54 4.00
CA TYR A 340 -4.33 -8.19 2.71
C TYR A 340 -4.22 -6.67 2.48
N GLN A 341 -3.34 -6.25 1.56
CA GLN A 341 -3.12 -4.84 1.21
C GLN A 341 -2.82 -3.93 2.41
N GLY A 342 -2.18 -4.48 3.46
CA GLY A 342 -1.87 -3.74 4.67
C GLY A 342 -3.05 -3.46 5.60
N LEU A 343 -4.24 -4.03 5.33
CA LEU A 343 -5.40 -3.88 6.23
C LEU A 343 -5.06 -4.29 7.66
N GLY A 344 -5.44 -3.45 8.61
CA GLY A 344 -5.18 -3.61 10.04
C GLY A 344 -3.77 -3.18 10.46
N ILE A 345 -2.76 -3.45 9.63
CA ILE A 345 -1.37 -3.06 9.91
C ILE A 345 -1.21 -1.54 9.80
N GLN A 346 -1.71 -0.95 8.73
CA GLN A 346 -1.60 0.50 8.53
C GLN A 346 -2.37 1.26 9.60
N GLU A 347 -3.55 0.78 9.99
CA GLU A 347 -4.35 1.40 11.04
C GLU A 347 -3.67 1.23 12.42
N ALA A 348 -3.12 0.05 12.73
CA ALA A 348 -2.40 -0.17 13.98
C ALA A 348 -1.13 0.69 14.12
N ILE A 349 -0.42 0.95 13.02
CA ILE A 349 0.72 1.88 13.00
C ILE A 349 0.22 3.33 13.03
N GLY A 350 -0.86 3.64 12.32
CA GLY A 350 -1.42 4.99 12.19
C GLY A 350 -2.02 5.53 13.47
N MET A 351 -2.68 4.70 14.29
CA MET A 351 -3.30 5.11 15.54
C MET A 351 -2.35 5.85 16.49
N PRO A 352 -1.22 5.27 16.94
CA PRO A 352 -0.30 5.95 17.84
C PRO A 352 0.51 7.08 17.20
N LEU A 353 0.52 7.20 15.87
CA LEU A 353 1.29 8.23 15.15
C LEU A 353 0.45 9.44 14.74
N LEU A 354 -0.84 9.24 14.45
CA LEU A 354 -1.72 10.25 13.87
C LEU A 354 -2.91 10.61 14.75
N VAL A 355 -3.42 9.66 15.55
CA VAL A 355 -4.64 9.87 16.35
C VAL A 355 -4.27 10.48 17.70
N GLN A 356 -3.96 11.76 17.66
CA GLN A 356 -3.69 12.58 18.83
C GLN A 356 -4.19 14.00 18.55
N PRO A 357 -4.86 14.67 19.51
CA PRO A 357 -5.21 16.08 19.34
C PRO A 357 -3.94 16.92 19.11
N PRO A 358 -3.93 17.89 18.17
CA PRO A 358 -5.00 18.27 17.23
C PRO A 358 -4.93 17.56 15.85
N LEU A 359 -4.03 16.58 15.66
CA LEU A 359 -3.67 16.04 14.35
C LEU A 359 -4.82 15.44 13.53
N CYS A 360 -5.49 14.40 14.04
CA CYS A 360 -6.69 13.84 13.42
C CYS A 360 -7.42 12.88 14.37
N THR A 361 -8.69 12.59 14.05
CA THR A 361 -9.48 11.55 14.71
C THR A 361 -9.23 10.16 14.10
N ALA A 362 -9.61 9.10 14.83
CA ALA A 362 -9.59 7.74 14.33
C ALA A 362 -10.37 7.56 13.02
N ASN A 363 -11.56 8.18 12.94
CA ASN A 363 -12.42 8.13 11.76
C ASN A 363 -11.76 8.76 10.53
N GLN A 364 -11.13 9.92 10.70
CA GLN A 364 -10.41 10.60 9.61
C GLN A 364 -9.19 9.81 9.15
N MET A 365 -8.39 9.27 10.07
CA MET A 365 -7.19 8.47 9.74
C MET A 365 -7.56 7.19 9.00
N ILE A 366 -8.52 6.41 9.53
CA ILE A 366 -9.00 5.19 8.88
C ILE A 366 -9.65 5.54 7.53
N GLY A 367 -10.50 6.56 7.50
CA GLY A 367 -11.15 7.03 6.27
C GLY A 367 -10.15 7.40 5.18
N MET A 368 -9.07 8.12 5.52
CA MET A 368 -7.99 8.48 4.62
C MET A 368 -7.33 7.24 3.99
N LEU A 369 -7.00 6.24 4.80
CA LEU A 369 -6.41 4.98 4.32
C LEU A 369 -7.39 4.18 3.45
N MET A 370 -8.67 4.20 3.79
CA MET A 370 -9.72 3.55 2.98
C MET A 370 -9.92 4.25 1.64
N LEU A 371 -9.93 5.59 1.60
CA LEU A 371 -10.02 6.36 0.36
C LEU A 371 -8.86 6.02 -0.58
N TYR A 372 -7.63 5.99 -0.08
CA TYR A 372 -6.47 5.57 -0.86
C TYR A 372 -6.65 4.17 -1.47
N ARG A 373 -7.16 3.20 -0.70
CA ARG A 373 -7.45 1.85 -1.21
C ARG A 373 -8.56 1.85 -2.25
N VAL A 374 -9.63 2.60 -2.03
CA VAL A 374 -10.74 2.75 -2.99
C VAL A 374 -10.24 3.35 -4.31
N TYR A 375 -9.39 4.38 -4.27
CA TYR A 375 -8.80 4.96 -5.48
C TYR A 375 -7.95 3.94 -6.23
N MET A 376 -7.11 3.19 -5.54
CA MET A 376 -6.32 2.13 -6.16
C MET A 376 -7.20 1.04 -6.78
N ILE A 377 -8.26 0.61 -6.10
CA ILE A 377 -9.24 -0.34 -6.63
C ILE A 377 -9.92 0.22 -7.87
N ALA A 378 -10.39 1.47 -7.84
CA ALA A 378 -11.07 2.11 -8.96
C ALA A 378 -10.23 2.10 -10.24
N TYR A 379 -8.95 2.44 -10.15
CA TYR A 379 -8.05 2.34 -11.30
C TYR A 379 -7.69 0.90 -11.66
N SER A 380 -7.56 -0.01 -10.68
CA SER A 380 -7.30 -1.43 -10.94
C SER A 380 -8.43 -2.11 -11.69
N LEU A 381 -9.68 -1.68 -11.47
CA LEU A 381 -10.83 -2.19 -12.22
C LEU A 381 -10.70 -1.97 -13.72
N THR A 382 -9.97 -0.95 -14.18
CA THR A 382 -9.69 -0.76 -15.62
C THR A 382 -8.91 -1.94 -16.23
N GLY A 383 -8.15 -2.68 -15.41
CA GLY A 383 -7.49 -3.92 -15.83
C GLY A 383 -8.47 -5.04 -16.17
N SER A 384 -9.62 -5.10 -15.51
CA SER A 384 -10.64 -6.14 -15.74
C SER A 384 -11.17 -6.12 -17.18
N TYR A 385 -11.30 -4.94 -17.78
CA TYR A 385 -11.72 -4.76 -19.17
C TYR A 385 -10.85 -5.58 -20.14
N PHE A 386 -9.54 -5.59 -19.94
CA PHE A 386 -8.61 -6.34 -20.79
C PHE A 386 -8.66 -7.85 -20.55
N VAL A 387 -8.95 -8.27 -19.31
CA VAL A 387 -9.16 -9.69 -18.98
C VAL A 387 -10.39 -10.24 -19.71
N PHE A 388 -11.52 -9.54 -19.63
CA PHE A 388 -12.76 -9.97 -20.29
C PHE A 388 -12.66 -10.00 -21.81
N ARG A 389 -11.80 -9.16 -22.40
CA ARG A 389 -11.54 -9.15 -23.84
C ARG A 389 -10.59 -10.27 -24.29
N GLY A 390 -9.92 -10.97 -23.37
CA GLY A 390 -8.92 -12.01 -23.67
C GLY A 390 -7.58 -11.48 -24.19
N ASP A 391 -7.38 -10.16 -24.20
CA ASP A 391 -6.24 -9.48 -24.82
C ASP A 391 -5.12 -9.22 -23.80
N VAL A 392 -4.64 -10.28 -23.14
CA VAL A 392 -3.67 -10.19 -22.03
C VAL A 392 -2.24 -10.53 -22.48
N ARG A 393 -2.06 -10.99 -23.72
CA ARG A 393 -0.79 -11.55 -24.20
C ARG A 393 0.20 -10.46 -24.62
N MET A 394 1.47 -10.65 -24.23
CA MET A 394 2.55 -9.70 -24.53
C MET A 394 3.19 -9.99 -25.90
N HIS A 395 3.42 -11.27 -26.20
CA HIS A 395 4.03 -11.77 -27.42
C HIS A 395 2.98 -12.39 -28.37
N PRO A 396 3.23 -12.41 -29.70
CA PRO A 396 2.39 -13.12 -30.66
C PRO A 396 2.31 -14.63 -30.33
N GLU A 397 1.23 -15.30 -30.72
CA GLU A 397 1.17 -16.77 -30.67
C GLU A 397 2.28 -17.35 -31.55
N ARG A 398 3.11 -18.25 -30.99
CA ARG A 398 3.93 -19.14 -31.83
C ARG A 398 2.96 -20.02 -32.60
N GLN A 399 2.91 -19.88 -33.92
CA GLN A 399 2.31 -20.91 -34.76
C GLN A 399 3.13 -22.19 -34.56
N GLU A 400 2.47 -23.31 -34.32
CA GLU A 400 3.04 -24.66 -34.25
C GLU A 400 3.58 -25.10 -35.64
N GLN A 401 4.59 -24.41 -36.17
CA GLN A 401 5.23 -24.76 -37.45
C GLN A 401 6.55 -25.52 -37.30
N ASP A 402 7.06 -25.72 -36.08
CA ASP A 402 8.28 -26.52 -35.83
C ASP A 402 8.00 -28.01 -35.55
N SER A 403 6.76 -28.48 -35.75
CA SER A 403 6.38 -29.89 -35.64
C SER A 403 6.03 -30.52 -37.00
N ALA A 404 6.75 -30.15 -38.05
CA ALA A 404 6.82 -30.96 -39.25
C ALA A 404 7.99 -31.97 -39.09
N PRO A 405 7.78 -33.28 -39.25
CA PRO A 405 8.87 -34.24 -39.28
C PRO A 405 9.78 -33.88 -40.47
N SER A 406 11.05 -33.60 -40.18
CA SER A 406 12.12 -33.44 -41.17
C SER A 406 12.52 -34.82 -41.71
N ASP A 407 11.63 -35.50 -42.43
CA ASP A 407 11.92 -36.74 -43.15
C ASP A 407 11.49 -36.60 -44.61
N ALA A 408 12.18 -35.77 -45.39
CA ALA A 408 12.15 -35.81 -46.86
C ALA A 408 13.20 -34.88 -47.49
N ALA A 409 14.49 -35.09 -47.21
CA ALA A 409 15.58 -34.55 -48.05
C ALA A 409 16.88 -35.28 -47.74
N GLY A 410 17.07 -36.45 -48.34
CA GLY A 410 18.30 -37.22 -48.16
C GLY A 410 18.33 -38.44 -49.05
N ASP A 411 18.09 -38.26 -50.35
CA ASP A 411 18.47 -39.29 -51.32
C ASP A 411 18.93 -38.61 -52.62
N GLU A 412 20.19 -38.15 -52.60
CA GLU A 412 20.93 -37.93 -53.83
C GLU A 412 22.39 -38.36 -53.66
N GLN A 413 22.81 -39.23 -54.58
CA GLN A 413 24.16 -39.41 -55.12
C GLN A 413 25.15 -40.29 -54.35
N THR A 414 25.09 -41.59 -54.66
CA THR A 414 26.30 -42.42 -54.83
C THR A 414 26.40 -42.88 -56.28
N ARG A 415 27.25 -42.22 -57.08
CA ARG A 415 27.77 -42.78 -58.34
C ARG A 415 28.79 -43.87 -58.02
N PRO A 416 28.76 -45.05 -58.67
CA PRO A 416 29.92 -45.92 -58.75
C PRO A 416 30.79 -45.52 -59.94
N SER A 417 32.08 -45.36 -59.68
CA SER A 417 33.16 -45.29 -60.66
C SER A 417 33.30 -46.60 -61.44
N GLU A 418 33.31 -46.55 -62.77
CA GLU A 418 33.75 -47.64 -63.65
C GLU A 418 35.25 -47.96 -63.45
N PRO A 419 35.65 -49.24 -63.58
CA PRO A 419 36.99 -49.63 -63.99
C PRO A 419 37.02 -50.26 -65.41
N PRO A 420 38.20 -50.38 -66.04
CA PRO A 420 38.35 -50.44 -67.50
C PRO A 420 38.19 -51.84 -68.11
N MET A 421 38.03 -51.82 -69.44
CA MET A 421 37.86 -52.91 -70.42
C MET A 421 38.67 -54.19 -70.20
N THR A 422 38.02 -55.33 -70.44
CA THR A 422 38.41 -56.38 -71.41
C THR A 422 37.19 -57.17 -71.84
#